data_AF-A0A952Q0J2-F1
#
_entry.id   AF-A0A952Q0J2-F1
#
_cell.length_a   1.000
_cell.length_b   1.000
_cell.length_c   1.000
_cell.angle_alpha   90.00
_cell.angle_beta   90.00
_cell.angle_gamma   90.00
#
_symmetry.space_group_name_H-M   'P 1'
#
loop_
_entity.id
_entity.type
_entity.pdbx_description
1 polymer ?
#
loop_
_entity_poly.entity_id
_entity_poly.type
_entity_poly.pdbx_seq_one_letter_code
_entity_poly.pdbx_strand_id
1 'polypeptide(L)'
;MADILLAPPVAFVLYLVLVGVLFGAGRLLAGKPNANTLKSSTYASGETASTTPAAPGYRSFFVIALFFAVLHLGVLMLGSSTLEPIALLYLLGLCFALIALVLG
;
A
#
# COMPACT_ATOMS: atom_id res chain seq x y z
N MET A 1 21.61 -20.13 12.07
CA MET A 1 20.19 -20.58 12.08
C MET A 1 19.24 -19.39 11.90
N ALA A 2 19.42 -18.29 12.65
CA ALA A 2 18.61 -17.07 12.47
C ALA A 2 18.64 -16.52 11.04
N ASP A 3 19.78 -16.59 10.34
CA ASP A 3 19.93 -16.07 8.97
C ASP A 3 19.06 -16.80 7.94
N ILE A 4 18.74 -18.08 8.19
CA ILE A 4 17.88 -18.87 7.29
C ILE A 4 16.42 -18.47 7.47
N LEU A 5 15.97 -18.19 8.71
CA LEU A 5 14.61 -17.72 8.96
C LEU A 5 14.37 -16.31 8.40
N LEU A 6 15.40 -15.45 8.44
CA LEU A 6 15.33 -14.08 7.93
C LEU A 6 15.59 -13.97 6.42
N ALA A 7 15.97 -15.07 5.76
CA ALA A 7 16.11 -15.08 4.30
C ALA A 7 14.76 -14.73 3.64
N PRO A 8 14.70 -13.73 2.74
CA PRO A 8 13.42 -13.22 2.22
C PRO A 8 12.46 -14.28 1.67
N PRO A 9 12.91 -15.29 0.89
CA PRO A 9 12.03 -16.35 0.41
C PRO A 9 11.46 -17.21 1.54
N VAL A 10 12.26 -17.51 2.56
CA VAL A 10 11.86 -18.33 3.70
C VAL A 10 10.87 -17.58 4.57
N ALA A 11 11.18 -16.32 4.90
CA ALA A 11 10.27 -15.45 5.65
C ALA A 11 8.92 -15.30 4.93
N PHE A 12 8.92 -15.09 3.62
CA PHE A 12 7.70 -14.99 2.82
C PHE A 12 6.82 -16.24 2.93
N VAL A 13 7.41 -17.44 2.76
CA VAL A 13 6.66 -18.70 2.87
C VAL A 13 6.11 -18.90 4.27
N LEU A 14 6.90 -18.60 5.31
CA LEU A 14 6.45 -18.70 6.70
C LEU A 14 5.27 -17.77 6.98
N TYR A 15 5.33 -16.52 6.54
CA TYR A 15 4.22 -15.57 6.69
C TYR A 15 2.99 -16.00 5.90
N LEU A 16 3.15 -16.56 4.70
CA LEU A 16 2.04 -17.08 3.90
C LEU A 16 1.34 -18.23 4.64
N VAL A 17 2.11 -19.18 5.19
CA VAL A 17 1.57 -20.28 6.00
C VAL A 17 0.84 -19.73 7.23
N LEU A 18 1.43 -18.77 7.94
CA LEU A 18 0.81 -18.14 9.10
C LEU A 18 -0.53 -17.49 8.75
N VAL A 19 -0.58 -16.69 7.69
CA VAL A 19 -1.83 -16.05 7.21
C VAL A 19 -2.85 -17.11 6.81
N GLY A 20 -2.44 -18.19 6.16
CA GLY A 20 -3.31 -19.31 5.82
C GLY A 20 -3.92 -19.98 7.05
N VAL A 21 -3.12 -20.20 8.10
CA VAL A 21 -3.59 -20.75 9.39
C VAL A 21 -4.59 -19.79 10.05
N LEU A 22 -4.28 -18.50 10.11
CA LEU A 22 -5.18 -17.49 10.69
C LEU A 22 -6.50 -17.39 9.91
N PHE A 23 -6.44 -17.40 8.59
CA PHE A 23 -7.62 -17.43 7.74
C PHE A 23 -8.46 -18.68 7.97
N GLY A 24 -7.83 -19.85 8.03
CA GLY A 24 -8.50 -21.12 8.31
C GLY A 24 -9.16 -21.13 9.69
N ALA A 25 -8.45 -20.67 10.72
CA ALA A 25 -8.97 -20.53 12.08
C ALA A 25 -10.16 -19.56 12.14
N GLY A 26 -10.05 -18.38 11.51
CA GLY A 26 -11.14 -17.41 11.42
C GLY A 26 -12.37 -17.99 10.70
N ARG A 27 -12.16 -18.78 9.65
CA ARG A 27 -13.24 -19.46 8.93
C ARG A 27 -13.88 -20.59 9.74
N LEU A 28 -13.12 -21.33 10.54
CA LEU A 28 -13.64 -22.37 11.44
C LEU A 28 -14.50 -21.78 12.56
N LEU A 29 -14.12 -20.61 13.07
CA LEU A 29 -14.87 -19.87 14.09
C LEU A 29 -16.09 -19.11 13.52
N ALA A 30 -16.13 -18.90 12.21
CA ALA A 30 -17.24 -18.21 11.56
C ALA A 30 -18.53 -19.05 11.57
N GLY A 31 -19.66 -18.40 11.81
CA GLY A 31 -20.98 -19.02 11.72
C GLY A 31 -21.33 -19.52 10.32
N LYS A 32 -22.32 -20.42 10.22
CA LYS A 32 -22.73 -21.01 8.94
C LYS A 32 -23.18 -19.92 7.96
N PRO A 33 -22.64 -19.89 6.72
CA PRO A 33 -23.01 -18.86 5.76
C PRO A 33 -24.48 -19.03 5.36
N ASN A 34 -25.23 -17.93 5.42
CA ASN A 34 -26.58 -17.86 4.89
C ASN A 34 -26.52 -16.96 3.65
N ALA A 35 -26.22 -17.58 2.51
CA ALA A 35 -26.03 -16.90 1.24
C ALA A 35 -27.32 -16.19 0.81
N ASN A 36 -27.20 -14.89 0.55
CA ASN A 36 -28.28 -14.04 0.08
C ASN A 36 -27.65 -12.97 -0.81
N THR A 37 -28.23 -12.73 -1.99
CA THR A 37 -27.73 -11.75 -2.98
C THR A 37 -27.60 -10.35 -2.37
N LEU A 38 -28.51 -9.98 -1.46
CA LEU A 38 -28.49 -8.70 -0.73
C LEU A 38 -27.36 -8.61 0.31
N LYS A 39 -26.88 -9.74 0.85
CA LYS A 39 -25.73 -9.77 1.78
C LYS A 39 -24.40 -9.66 1.05
N SER A 40 -24.38 -9.94 -0.25
CA SER A 40 -23.21 -9.83 -1.12
C SER A 40 -23.19 -8.57 -1.98
N SER A 41 -24.26 -7.77 -1.99
CA SER A 41 -24.31 -6.49 -2.71
C SER A 41 -23.60 -5.39 -1.94
N THR A 42 -23.02 -4.42 -2.65
CA THR A 42 -22.45 -3.20 -2.05
C THR A 42 -23.49 -2.49 -1.19
N TYR A 43 -23.13 -2.18 0.05
CA TYR A 43 -23.99 -1.40 0.93
C TYR A 43 -24.05 0.06 0.46
N ALA A 44 -25.22 0.50 0.03
CA ALA A 44 -25.48 1.87 -0.42
C ALA A 44 -26.60 2.53 0.41
N SER A 45 -26.59 2.32 1.73
CA SER A 45 -27.58 2.89 2.67
C SER A 45 -29.05 2.62 2.31
N GLY A 46 -29.34 1.48 1.66
CA GLY A 46 -30.68 1.09 1.21
C GLY A 46 -31.03 1.51 -0.23
N GLU A 47 -30.15 2.22 -0.92
CA GLU A 47 -30.32 2.60 -2.32
C GLU A 47 -29.69 1.58 -3.29
N THR A 48 -30.01 1.70 -4.58
CA THR A 48 -29.31 0.95 -5.63
C THR A 48 -27.87 1.48 -5.74
N ALA A 49 -26.88 0.61 -5.52
CA ALA A 49 -25.48 0.99 -5.63
C ALA A 49 -25.16 1.58 -7.01
N SER A 50 -24.45 2.71 -7.03
CA SER A 50 -23.92 3.28 -8.27
C SER A 50 -22.98 2.28 -8.93
N THR A 51 -23.19 2.01 -10.23
CA THR A 51 -22.29 1.20 -11.07
C THR A 51 -21.11 2.02 -11.61
N THR A 52 -21.18 3.35 -11.49
CA THR A 52 -20.13 4.26 -11.93
C THR A 52 -19.20 4.56 -10.74
N PRO A 53 -17.88 4.43 -10.90
CA PRO A 53 -16.93 4.83 -9.87
C PRO A 53 -17.00 6.35 -9.67
N ALA A 54 -17.60 6.76 -8.55
CA ALA A 54 -17.54 8.14 -8.08
C ALA A 54 -16.28 8.29 -7.23
N ALA A 55 -15.21 8.86 -7.80
CA ALA A 55 -14.05 9.32 -7.03
C ALA A 55 -13.92 10.85 -7.09
N PRO A 56 -14.97 11.62 -6.74
CA PRO A 56 -14.84 13.07 -6.64
C PRO A 56 -13.74 13.40 -5.62
N GLY A 57 -12.73 14.17 -6.05
CA GLY A 57 -11.58 14.52 -5.21
C GLY A 57 -10.32 13.66 -5.40
N TYR A 58 -10.33 12.64 -6.28
CA TYR A 58 -9.14 11.82 -6.53
C TYR A 58 -7.93 12.64 -7.04
N ARG A 59 -8.17 13.73 -7.77
CA ARG A 59 -7.11 14.60 -8.29
C ARG A 59 -6.25 15.20 -7.17
N SER A 60 -6.86 15.67 -6.08
CA SER A 60 -6.12 16.22 -4.93
C SER A 60 -5.38 15.12 -4.18
N PHE A 61 -6.00 13.95 -4.03
CA PHE A 61 -5.34 12.77 -3.45
C PHE A 61 -4.12 12.33 -4.27
N PHE A 62 -4.20 12.39 -5.61
CA PHE A 62 -3.12 11.99 -6.50
C PHE A 62 -1.84 12.80 -6.28
N VAL A 63 -1.96 14.12 -6.11
CA VAL A 63 -0.80 15.00 -5.83
C VAL A 63 -0.14 14.60 -4.51
N ILE A 64 -0.94 14.33 -3.47
CA ILE A 64 -0.45 13.90 -2.16
C ILE A 64 0.22 12.52 -2.27
N ALA A 65 -0.38 11.57 -2.99
CA ALA A 65 0.20 10.24 -3.19
C ALA A 65 1.54 10.30 -3.94
N LEU A 66 1.63 11.14 -4.97
CA LEU A 66 2.87 11.35 -5.72
C LEU A 66 3.95 12.01 -4.85
N PHE A 67 3.57 12.98 -4.01
CA PHE A 67 4.48 13.58 -3.03
C PHE A 67 5.10 12.52 -2.12
N PHE A 68 4.28 11.63 -1.54
CA PHE A 68 4.79 10.54 -0.70
C PHE A 68 5.68 9.56 -1.48
N ALA A 69 5.35 9.25 -2.73
CA ALA A 69 6.19 8.38 -3.56
C ALA A 69 7.59 9.00 -3.82
N VAL A 70 7.64 10.29 -4.17
CA VAL A 70 8.90 11.02 -4.39
C VAL A 70 9.69 11.16 -3.08
N LEU A 71 9.02 11.46 -1.97
CA LEU A 71 9.66 11.55 -0.65
C LEU A 71 10.24 10.20 -0.23
N HIS A 72 9.50 9.11 -0.47
CA HIS A 72 9.97 7.76 -0.19
C HIS A 72 11.24 7.43 -0.99
N LEU A 73 11.28 7.80 -2.28
CA LEU A 73 12.47 7.67 -3.11
C LEU A 73 13.64 8.51 -2.57
N GLY A 74 13.37 9.71 -2.07
CA GLY A 74 14.38 10.57 -1.42
C GLY A 74 15.00 9.92 -0.18
N VAL A 75 14.17 9.34 0.70
CA VAL A 75 14.65 8.62 1.89
C VAL A 75 15.43 7.36 1.51
N LEU A 76 14.98 6.62 0.49
CA LEU A 76 15.72 5.48 -0.03
C LEU A 76 17.10 5.90 -0.54
N MET A 77 17.17 6.98 -1.32
CA MET A 77 18.45 7.50 -1.83
C MET A 77 19.36 7.94 -0.67
N LEU A 78 18.83 8.66 0.32
CA LEU A 78 19.60 9.07 1.51
C LEU A 78 20.13 7.88 2.32
N GLY A 79 19.32 6.82 2.49
CA GLY A 79 19.69 5.66 3.30
C GLY A 79 20.60 4.66 2.60
N SER A 80 20.64 4.65 1.26
CA SER A 80 21.40 3.67 0.48
C SER A 80 22.60 4.24 -0.28
N SER A 81 22.70 5.56 -0.45
CA SER A 81 23.81 6.19 -1.15
C SER A 81 25.00 6.50 -0.25
N THR A 82 26.19 6.52 -0.85
CA THR A 82 27.40 7.12 -0.29
C THR A 82 27.41 8.62 -0.60
N LEU A 83 28.26 9.41 0.09
CA LEU A 83 28.39 10.86 -0.11
C LEU A 83 29.09 11.23 -1.43
N GLU A 84 28.55 10.76 -2.55
CA GLU A 84 29.04 11.02 -3.90
C GLU A 84 28.32 12.21 -4.54
N PRO A 85 29.00 12.98 -5.42
CA PRO A 85 28.39 14.13 -6.08
C PRO A 85 27.12 13.79 -6.89
N ILE A 86 27.05 12.58 -7.45
CA ILE A 86 25.88 12.11 -8.21
C ILE A 86 24.65 11.95 -7.30
N ALA A 87 24.84 11.47 -6.07
CA ALA A 87 23.77 11.31 -5.10
C ALA A 87 23.18 12.67 -4.71
N LEU A 88 24.04 13.67 -4.52
CA LEU A 88 23.61 15.03 -4.26
C LEU A 88 22.76 15.61 -5.40
N LEU A 89 23.15 15.37 -6.66
CA LEU A 89 22.37 15.82 -7.83
C LEU A 89 20.96 15.20 -7.84
N TYR A 90 20.84 13.89 -7.58
CA TYR A 90 19.54 13.24 -7.47
C TYR A 90 18.70 13.78 -6.31
N LEU A 91 19.31 13.99 -5.15
CA LEU A 91 18.63 14.54 -3.98
C LEU A 91 18.12 15.96 -4.23
N LEU A 92 18.89 16.81 -4.90
CA LEU A 92 18.43 18.14 -5.30
C LEU A 92 17.25 18.05 -6.27
N GLY A 93 17.32 17.17 -7.27
CA GLY A 93 16.19 16.93 -8.19
C GLY A 93 14.92 16.48 -7.47
N LEU A 94 15.05 15.58 -6.49
CA LEU A 94 13.92 15.12 -5.67
C LEU A 94 13.38 16.26 -4.78
N CYS A 95 14.22 17.08 -4.19
CA CYS A 95 13.79 18.28 -3.45
C CYS A 95 13.00 19.24 -4.33
N PHE A 96 13.45 19.52 -5.56
CA PHE A 96 12.71 20.36 -6.49
C PHE A 96 11.35 19.75 -6.86
N ALA A 97 11.29 18.44 -7.09
CA ALA A 97 10.03 17.74 -7.35
C ALA A 97 9.06 17.85 -6.16
N LEU A 98 9.55 17.71 -4.92
CA LEU A 98 8.73 17.88 -3.72
C LEU A 98 8.21 19.31 -3.58
N ILE A 99 9.06 20.32 -3.83
CA ILE A 99 8.63 21.72 -3.82
C ILE A 99 7.55 21.98 -4.88
N ALA A 100 7.74 21.47 -6.09
CA ALA A 100 6.75 21.60 -7.16
C ALA A 100 5.39 20.99 -6.75
N LEU A 101 5.40 19.80 -6.14
CA LEU A 101 4.17 19.13 -5.69
C LEU A 101 3.47 19.84 -4.53
N VAL A 102 4.19 20.60 -3.70
CA VAL A 102 3.61 21.43 -2.64
C VAL A 102 3.00 22.72 -3.21
N LEU A 103 3.65 23.31 -4.22
CA LEU A 103 3.21 24.56 -4.83
C LEU A 103 2.05 24.39 -5.83
N GLY A 104 1.86 23.19 -6.39
CA GLY A 104 0.75 22.85 -7.28
C GLY A 104 1.03 23.15 -8.74
#